data_AF-A0A843F9B9-F1
#
_entry.id   AF-A0A843F9B9-F1
#
_cell.length_a   1.000
_cell.length_b   1.000
_cell.length_c   1.000
_cell.angle_alpha   90.00
_cell.angle_beta   90.00
_cell.angle_gamma   90.00
#
_symmetry.space_group_name_H-M   'P 1'
#
loop_
_entity.id
_entity.type
_entity.pdbx_description
1 polymer ?
#
loop_
_entity_poly.entity_id
_entity_poly.type
_entity_poly.pdbx_seq_one_letter_code
_entity_poly.pdbx_strand_id
1 'polypeptide(L)'
;MNGKKHIFYFDALRALAIISVILVHVFDGGTRHLIVAEYSAVPSLNWFICSFIINFFRIGVPLFLMLSGALSLGRDWTIRSFLGKRLPRIIYPFVFWLLFLSVMLVLINSFIHPLKIHGLFSLITVGALGK
;
A
#
# COMPACT_ATOMS: atom_id res chain seq x y z
N MET A 1 -13.19 -43.50 -6.70
CA MET A 1 -13.64 -42.10 -6.55
C MET A 1 -12.79 -41.42 -5.49
N ASN A 2 -11.69 -40.76 -5.87
CA ASN A 2 -10.76 -40.17 -4.92
C ASN A 2 -11.30 -38.81 -4.44
N GLY A 3 -12.04 -38.82 -3.33
CA GLY A 3 -12.61 -37.64 -2.72
C GLY A 3 -11.50 -36.74 -2.19
N LYS A 4 -11.20 -35.65 -2.90
CA LYS A 4 -10.27 -34.61 -2.44
C LYS A 4 -10.74 -34.15 -1.05
N LYS A 5 -10.00 -34.48 -0.01
CA LYS A 5 -10.26 -34.02 1.37
C LYS A 5 -10.13 -32.50 1.38
N HIS A 6 -11.26 -31.80 1.29
CA HIS A 6 -11.31 -30.34 1.31
C HIS A 6 -11.06 -29.89 2.75
N ILE A 7 -9.95 -29.19 2.97
CA ILE A 7 -9.55 -28.76 4.31
C ILE A 7 -10.22 -27.41 4.58
N PHE A 8 -11.43 -27.44 5.14
CA PHE A 8 -12.28 -26.25 5.36
C PHE A 8 -11.55 -25.08 6.05
N TYR A 9 -10.63 -25.37 6.98
CA TYR A 9 -9.84 -24.37 7.68
C TYR A 9 -8.96 -23.51 6.75
N PHE A 10 -8.42 -24.08 5.67
CA PHE A 10 -7.57 -23.32 4.73
C PHE A 10 -8.40 -22.32 3.91
N ASP A 11 -9.64 -22.63 3.57
CA ASP A 11 -10.49 -21.70 2.83
C ASP A 11 -11.06 -20.60 3.73
N ALA A 12 -11.39 -20.92 4.98
CA ALA A 12 -11.76 -19.91 5.99
C ALA A 12 -10.60 -18.92 6.23
N LEU A 13 -9.37 -19.42 6.38
CA LEU A 13 -8.18 -18.59 6.52
C LEU A 13 -7.91 -17.74 5.26
N ARG A 14 -8.12 -18.29 4.06
CA ARG A 14 -7.98 -17.53 2.81
C ARG A 14 -9.02 -16.41 2.73
N ALA A 15 -10.27 -16.68 3.11
CA ALA A 15 -11.32 -15.66 3.14
C ALA A 15 -10.97 -14.52 4.11
N LEU A 16 -10.51 -14.87 5.33
CA LEU A 16 -10.04 -13.89 6.31
C LEU A 16 -8.89 -13.03 5.78
N ALA A 17 -7.93 -13.66 5.09
CA ALA A 17 -6.79 -12.95 4.50
C ALA A 17 -7.25 -11.95 3.42
N ILE A 18 -8.15 -12.36 2.54
CA ILE A 18 -8.69 -11.49 1.48
C ILE A 18 -9.43 -10.29 2.10
N ILE A 19 -10.29 -10.53 3.08
CA ILE A 19 -11.03 -9.46 3.79
C ILE A 19 -10.05 -8.46 4.42
N SER A 20 -9.02 -8.97 5.11
CA SER A 20 -8.00 -8.13 5.74
C SER A 20 -7.26 -7.25 4.71
N VAL A 21 -6.94 -7.79 3.54
CA VAL A 21 -6.28 -7.04 2.44
C VAL A 21 -7.19 -5.95 1.88
N ILE A 22 -8.47 -6.25 1.67
CA ILE A 22 -9.46 -5.27 1.18
C ILE A 22 -9.59 -4.12 2.18
N LEU A 23 -9.72 -4.43 3.48
CA LEU A 23 -9.83 -3.41 4.53
C LEU A 23 -8.62 -2.47 4.51
N VAL A 24 -7.40 -3.01 4.47
CA VAL A 24 -6.18 -2.19 4.43
C VAL A 24 -6.16 -1.26 3.21
N HIS A 25 -6.55 -1.73 2.03
CA HIS A 25 -6.57 -0.88 0.83
C HIS A 25 -7.60 0.25 0.92
N VAL A 26 -8.78 -0.02 1.50
CA VAL A 26 -9.81 1.00 1.71
C VAL A 26 -9.33 2.06 2.71
N PHE A 27 -8.70 1.63 3.81
CA PHE A 27 -8.17 2.54 4.84
C PHE A 27 -6.99 3.38 4.34
N ASP A 28 -6.09 2.78 3.55
CA ASP A 28 -4.89 3.44 3.02
C ASP A 28 -5.26 4.51 1.97
N GLY A 29 -6.23 4.22 1.09
CA GLY A 29 -6.63 5.12 0.01
C GLY A 29 -7.47 6.32 0.42
N GLY A 30 -8.37 6.18 1.41
CA GLY A 30 -9.31 7.25 1.78
C GLY A 30 -9.03 7.89 3.15
N THR A 31 -8.77 7.07 4.16
CA THR A 31 -8.84 7.51 5.56
C THR A 31 -7.54 8.15 6.05
N ARG A 32 -6.38 7.73 5.53
CA ARG A 32 -5.08 8.32 5.93
C ARG A 32 -4.98 9.81 5.61
N HIS A 33 -5.50 10.25 4.46
CA HIS A 33 -5.44 11.67 4.07
C HIS A 33 -6.30 12.56 4.99
N LEU A 34 -7.46 12.05 5.44
CA LEU A 34 -8.34 12.76 6.37
C LEU A 34 -7.75 12.83 7.78
N ILE A 35 -7.12 11.74 8.26
CA ILE A 35 -6.54 11.67 9.61
C ILE A 35 -5.23 12.47 9.73
N VAL A 36 -4.40 12.52 8.66
CA VAL A 36 -3.14 13.29 8.69
C VAL A 36 -3.38 14.80 8.71
N ALA A 37 -4.51 15.28 8.18
CA ALA A 37 -4.87 16.70 8.26
C ALA A 37 -5.13 17.18 9.70
N GLU A 38 -5.52 16.26 10.61
CA GLU A 38 -5.75 16.54 12.03
C GLU A 38 -4.49 16.37 12.90
N TYR A 39 -3.30 16.19 12.31
CA TYR A 39 -2.03 16.05 13.04
C TYR A 39 -1.55 17.39 13.64
N SER A 40 -2.46 18.14 14.27
CA SER A 40 -2.16 19.28 15.12
C SER A 40 -1.85 18.78 16.53
N ALA A 41 -0.56 18.70 16.84
CA ALA A 41 0.08 18.70 18.17
C ALA A 41 -0.25 17.61 19.22
N VAL A 42 -1.33 16.84 19.15
CA VAL A 42 -1.62 15.74 20.10
C VAL A 42 -2.23 14.53 19.39
N PRO A 43 -1.68 13.30 19.53
CA PRO A 43 -2.32 12.10 19.01
C PRO A 43 -3.66 11.90 19.71
N SER A 44 -4.76 12.05 18.99
CA SER A 44 -6.09 11.74 19.51
C SER A 44 -6.23 10.23 19.77
N LEU A 45 -7.11 9.83 20.70
CA LEU A 45 -7.44 8.42 20.90
C LEU A 45 -7.90 7.74 19.58
N ASN A 46 -8.56 8.51 18.71
CA ASN A 46 -8.95 8.06 17.37
C ASN A 46 -7.74 7.66 16.52
N TRP A 47 -6.65 8.43 16.54
CA TRP A 47 -5.43 8.10 15.79
C TRP A 47 -4.81 6.78 16.27
N PHE A 48 -4.77 6.54 17.58
CA PHE A 48 -4.25 5.30 18.14
C PHE A 48 -5.09 4.09 17.74
N ILE A 49 -6.43 4.19 17.86
CA ILE A 49 -7.36 3.13 17.48
C ILE A 49 -7.25 2.83 15.98
N CYS A 50 -7.25 3.86 15.12
CA CYS A 50 -7.10 3.70 13.69
C CYS A 50 -5.75 3.05 13.33
N SER A 51 -4.65 3.48 13.97
CA SER A 51 -3.33 2.93 13.72
C SER A 51 -3.24 1.46 14.12
N PHE A 52 -3.84 1.09 15.26
CA PHE A 52 -3.91 -0.29 15.72
C PHE A 52 -4.69 -1.17 14.73
N ILE A 53 -5.88 -0.72 14.31
CA ILE A 53 -6.75 -1.42 13.36
C ILE A 53 -6.03 -1.64 12.02
N ILE A 54 -5.41 -0.60 11.47
CA ILE A 54 -4.69 -0.68 10.18
C ILE A 54 -3.54 -1.68 10.29
N ASN A 55 -2.76 -1.63 11.38
CA ASN A 55 -1.62 -2.52 11.56
C ASN A 55 -2.06 -3.98 11.77
N PHE A 56 -3.18 -4.21 12.44
CA PHE A 56 -3.76 -5.53 12.64
C PHE A 56 -4.17 -6.17 11.30
N PHE A 57 -4.94 -5.45 10.47
CA PHE A 57 -5.39 -5.97 9.18
C PHE A 57 -4.25 -6.11 8.14
N ARG A 58 -3.14 -5.41 8.34
CA ARG A 58 -1.93 -5.51 7.49
C ARG A 58 -1.27 -6.88 7.52
N ILE A 59 -1.55 -7.69 8.54
CA ILE A 59 -1.13 -9.11 8.63
C ILE A 59 -1.80 -9.95 7.52
N GLY A 60 -2.90 -9.48 6.92
CA GLY A 60 -3.60 -10.18 5.83
C GLY A 60 -2.72 -10.53 4.63
N VAL A 61 -1.81 -9.63 4.24
CA VAL A 61 -0.90 -9.84 3.09
C VAL A 61 0.08 -11.01 3.32
N PRO A 62 0.90 -11.03 4.39
CA PRO A 62 1.78 -12.17 4.65
C PRO A 62 0.99 -13.46 4.92
N LEU A 63 -0.19 -13.38 5.54
CA LEU A 63 -1.05 -14.55 5.76
C LEU A 63 -1.51 -15.16 4.43
N PHE A 64 -1.97 -14.33 3.48
CA PHE A 64 -2.37 -14.76 2.13
C PHE A 64 -1.21 -15.43 1.37
N LEU A 65 0.00 -14.88 1.50
CA LEU A 65 1.21 -15.44 0.91
C LEU A 65 1.56 -16.82 1.52
N MET A 66 1.54 -16.92 2.85
CA MET A 66 1.84 -18.17 3.58
C MET A 66 0.82 -19.27 3.25
N LEU A 67 -0.47 -18.94 3.18
CA LEU A 67 -1.53 -19.86 2.73
C LEU A 67 -1.28 -20.41 1.32
N SER A 68 -0.88 -19.53 0.41
CA SER A 68 -0.55 -19.91 -0.98
C SER A 68 0.68 -20.81 -1.05
N GLY A 69 1.66 -20.60 -0.17
CA GLY A 69 2.85 -21.45 -0.03
C GLY A 69 2.54 -22.80 0.62
N ALA A 70 1.79 -22.81 1.72
CA ALA A 70 1.43 -24.01 2.48
C ALA A 70 0.62 -25.02 1.64
N LEU A 71 -0.33 -24.54 0.83
CA LEU A 71 -1.09 -25.42 -0.08
C LEU A 71 -0.23 -25.99 -1.21
N SER A 72 0.91 -25.35 -1.50
CA SER A 72 1.85 -25.80 -2.51
C SER A 72 2.94 -26.73 -1.98
N LEU A 73 3.11 -26.81 -0.65
CA LEU A 73 4.03 -27.71 0.01
C LEU A 73 3.47 -29.14 -0.06
N GLY A 74 4.16 -30.05 -0.73
CA GLY A 74 3.70 -31.44 -0.92
C GLY A 74 3.42 -31.84 -2.38
N ARG A 75 3.79 -31.01 -3.36
CA ARG A 75 3.89 -31.45 -4.76
C ARG A 75 5.36 -31.35 -5.19
N ASP A 76 5.86 -32.40 -5.84
CA ASP A 76 7.23 -32.51 -6.33
C ASP A 76 7.47 -31.52 -7.49
N TRP A 77 7.68 -30.24 -7.15
CA TRP A 77 8.13 -29.23 -8.10
C TRP A 77 9.56 -28.85 -7.78
N THR A 78 10.40 -28.77 -8.81
CA THR A 78 11.68 -28.07 -8.72
C THR A 78 11.42 -26.61 -8.34
N ILE A 79 12.00 -26.15 -7.22
CA ILE A 79 11.88 -24.77 -6.69
C ILE A 79 12.06 -23.70 -7.79
N ARG A 80 13.01 -23.93 -8.72
CA ARG A 80 13.29 -23.05 -9.86
C ARG A 80 12.11 -22.90 -10.83
N SER A 81 11.43 -23.99 -11.15
CA SER A 81 10.28 -23.95 -12.08
C SER A 81 9.06 -23.27 -11.44
N PHE A 82 8.93 -23.39 -10.13
CA PHE A 82 7.84 -22.82 -9.35
C PHE A 82 7.98 -21.30 -9.16
N LEU A 83 9.16 -20.84 -8.72
CA LEU A 83 9.44 -19.41 -8.54
C LEU A 83 9.49 -18.66 -9.89
N GLY A 84 10.10 -19.26 -10.92
CA GLY A 84 10.26 -18.62 -12.22
C GLY A 84 8.95 -18.28 -12.94
N LYS A 85 7.85 -18.97 -12.65
CA LYS A 85 6.53 -18.68 -13.24
C LYS A 85 5.71 -17.65 -12.47
N ARG A 86 5.96 -17.51 -11.16
CA ARG A 86 5.13 -16.71 -10.25
C ARG A 86 5.74 -15.36 -9.92
N LEU A 87 7.06 -15.31 -9.74
CA LEU A 87 7.78 -14.07 -9.44
C LEU A 87 7.65 -12.99 -10.50
N PRO A 88 7.71 -13.27 -11.82
CA PRO A 88 7.59 -12.23 -12.83
C PRO A 88 6.26 -11.49 -12.74
N ARG A 89 5.17 -12.20 -12.40
CA ARG A 89 3.83 -11.61 -12.23
C ARG A 89 3.76 -10.59 -11.09
N ILE A 90 4.67 -10.67 -10.11
CA ILE A 90 4.77 -9.72 -8.99
C ILE A 90 5.78 -8.62 -9.33
N ILE A 91 6.91 -8.99 -9.92
CA ILE A 91 8.01 -8.07 -10.25
C ILE A 91 7.59 -7.06 -11.32
N TYR A 92 6.88 -7.48 -12.37
CA TYR A 92 6.43 -6.57 -13.43
C TYR A 92 5.58 -5.40 -12.90
N PRO A 93 4.45 -5.63 -12.20
CA PRO A 93 3.68 -4.52 -11.64
C PRO A 93 4.47 -3.73 -10.60
N PHE A 94 5.33 -4.38 -9.81
CA PHE A 94 6.15 -3.67 -8.81
C PHE A 94 7.12 -2.66 -9.45
N VAL A 95 7.88 -3.09 -10.46
CA VAL A 95 8.83 -2.23 -11.18
C VAL A 95 8.08 -1.13 -11.95
N PHE A 96 6.95 -1.47 -12.58
CA PHE A 96 6.11 -0.50 -13.27
C PHE A 96 5.64 0.61 -12.33
N TRP A 97 5.07 0.25 -11.17
CA TRP A 97 4.59 1.22 -10.19
C TRP A 97 5.71 2.06 -9.57
N LEU A 98 6.89 1.47 -9.33
CA LEU A 98 8.07 2.19 -8.86
C LEU A 98 8.48 3.30 -9.82
N LEU A 99 8.63 2.96 -11.11
CA LEU A 99 9.02 3.93 -12.13
C LEU A 99 7.94 5.01 -12.29
N PHE A 100 6.67 4.61 -12.37
CA PHE A 100 5.55 5.54 -12.50
C PHE A 100 5.50 6.55 -11.34
N LEU A 101 5.59 6.08 -10.09
CA LEU A 101 5.62 6.94 -8.90
C LEU A 101 6.83 7.87 -8.90
N SER A 102 8.02 7.38 -9.26
CA SER A 102 9.22 8.20 -9.31
C SER A 102 9.11 9.35 -10.33
N VAL A 103 8.58 9.06 -11.53
CA VAL A 103 8.38 10.05 -12.59
C VAL A 103 7.30 11.05 -12.17
N MET A 104 6.16 10.57 -11.67
CA MET A 104 5.09 11.42 -11.16
C MET A 104 5.61 12.38 -10.08
N LEU A 105 6.40 11.90 -9.13
CA LEU A 105 6.96 12.74 -8.06
C LEU A 105 7.89 13.83 -8.60
N VAL A 106 8.77 13.51 -9.56
CA VAL A 106 9.69 14.48 -10.17
C VAL A 106 8.93 15.54 -10.96
N LEU A 107 7.89 15.15 -11.71
CA LEU A 107 7.03 16.08 -12.45
C LEU A 107 6.29 17.03 -11.50
N ILE A 108 5.72 16.49 -10.42
CA ILE A 108 5.05 17.26 -9.36
C ILE A 108 6.02 18.27 -8.72
N ASN A 109 7.24 17.84 -8.36
CA ASN A 109 8.24 18.72 -7.75
C ASN A 109 8.67 19.85 -8.70
N SER A 110 8.90 19.51 -9.98
CA SER A 110 9.32 20.45 -11.01
C SER A 110 8.26 21.51 -11.32
N PHE A 111 6.98 21.22 -11.10
CA PHE A 111 5.86 22.14 -11.35
C PHE A 111 5.49 22.99 -10.12
N ILE A 112 5.63 22.45 -8.90
CA ILE A 112 5.21 23.12 -7.65
C ILE A 112 6.29 24.05 -7.09
N HIS A 113 7.58 23.70 -7.18
CA HIS A 113 8.66 24.58 -6.75
C HIS A 113 8.68 25.95 -7.47
N PRO A 114 8.55 26.04 -8.82
CA PRO A 114 8.55 27.35 -9.47
C PRO A 114 7.34 28.21 -9.09
N LEU A 115 6.16 27.62 -8.86
CA LEU A 115 4.97 28.36 -8.42
C LEU A 115 5.13 28.99 -7.02
N LYS A 116 5.81 28.30 -6.10
CA LYS A 116 6.05 28.80 -4.73
C LYS A 116 7.09 29.91 -4.68
N ILE A 117 8.12 29.84 -5.54
CA ILE A 117 9.19 30.84 -5.64
C ILE A 117 8.68 32.11 -6.34
N HIS A 118 7.90 31.98 -7.42
CA HIS A 118 7.29 33.12 -8.10
C HIS A 118 6.26 33.84 -7.23
N GLY A 119 5.44 33.08 -6.46
CA GLY A 119 4.50 33.66 -5.49
C GLY A 119 5.20 34.48 -4.40
N LEU A 120 6.29 33.96 -3.83
CA LEU A 120 7.10 34.67 -2.84
C LEU A 120 7.78 35.92 -3.43
N PHE A 121 8.37 35.80 -4.63
CA PHE A 121 9.01 36.93 -5.30
C PHE A 121 8.03 38.04 -5.62
N SER A 122 6.83 37.70 -6.13
CA SER A 122 5.78 38.68 -6.42
C SER A 122 5.33 39.46 -5.18
N LEU A 123 5.25 38.79 -4.02
CA LEU A 123 4.84 39.39 -2.75
C LEU A 123 5.92 40.33 -2.18
N ILE A 124 7.20 39.99 -2.37
CA ILE A 124 8.34 40.86 -2.02
C ILE A 124 8.37 42.08 -2.93
N THR A 125 8.18 41.93 -4.24
CA THR A 125 8.19 43.07 -5.17
C THR A 125 6.98 43.98 -5.02
N VAL A 126 5.78 43.44 -4.79
CA VAL A 126 4.56 44.25 -4.57
C VAL A 126 4.59 44.91 -3.18
N GLY A 127 5.12 44.23 -2.16
CA GLY A 127 5.38 44.84 -0.85
C GLY A 127 6.46 45.93 -0.87
N ALA A 128 7.40 45.87 -1.80
CA ALA A 128 8.43 46.90 -2.01
C ALA A 128 7.97 48.08 -2.88
N LEU A 129 6.95 47.91 -3.74
CA LEU A 129 6.37 48.97 -4.57
C LEU A 129 5.15 49.68 -3.94
N GLY A 130 4.66 49.22 -2.78
CA GLY A 130 3.49 49.78 -2.11
C GLY A 130 3.74 51.02 -1.24
N LYS A 131 4.65 51.91 -1.65
CA LYS A 131 4.75 53.28 -1.12
C LYS A 131 4.18 54.27 -2.12
#